data_AF-A0A2S7U2J6-F1
#
_entry.id   AF-A0A2S7U2J6-F1
#
_cell.length_a   1.000
_cell.length_b   1.000
_cell.length_c   1.000
_cell.angle_alpha   90.00
_cell.angle_beta   90.00
_cell.angle_gamma   90.00
#
_symmetry.space_group_name_H-M   'P 1'
#
loop_
_entity.id
_entity.type
_entity.pdbx_description
1 polymer ?
#
loop_
_entity_poly.entity_id
_entity_poly.type
_entity_poly.pdbx_seq_one_letter_code
_entity_poly.pdbx_strand_id
1 'polypeptide(L)'
;MHYIDGAEFGWRNGTAKWPAYYADSLGAVENVGPGCPTGVSFSFGTKFSADYQRALYILDWTFGRIDTLHLEPNGATYRASRETFLSGKPLPLTDIAAGPDGSLYFTTGGRGLVSALYRVDYVGNESTKPVQSLALNDAQKLQIKLQASSDVNTLWNALSSPDRTLRYTARIGLEKLPLKQWLPKYNAENKPQTLITSTLAFARMKGEQKLATKKLLGIDYAKLSVNQKIEYLRACSLVWIRLGCSDSDKLAWIKKLSNHYPSYDKNLDSELSRAMIYLDSPLAVTKTITLMQSAADEKKKSPKRFSKAMIPMPKTF
;
A
#
# COMPACT_ATOMS: atom_id res chain seq x y z
N MET A 1 3.90 -5.95 -17.40
CA MET A 1 4.15 -4.95 -16.34
C MET A 1 2.84 -4.70 -15.61
N HIS A 2 2.83 -4.81 -14.28
CA HIS A 2 1.67 -4.40 -13.47
C HIS A 2 1.80 -2.92 -13.16
N TYR A 3 0.85 -2.12 -13.63
CA TYR A 3 0.88 -0.67 -13.51
C TYR A 3 -0.53 -0.17 -13.26
N ILE A 4 -0.66 0.70 -12.26
CA ILE A 4 -1.92 1.28 -11.84
C ILE A 4 -1.83 2.81 -11.93
N ASP A 5 -2.70 3.42 -12.73
CA ASP A 5 -2.75 4.86 -12.93
C ASP A 5 -2.96 5.60 -11.62
N GLY A 6 -2.17 6.65 -11.41
CA GLY A 6 -2.23 7.48 -10.20
C GLY A 6 -1.63 6.82 -8.96
N ALA A 7 -1.31 5.51 -9.00
CA ALA A 7 -0.68 4.83 -7.88
C ALA A 7 0.75 5.34 -7.66
N GLU A 8 1.08 5.56 -6.39
CA GLU A 8 2.27 6.31 -6.01
C GLU A 8 3.50 5.41 -5.85
N PHE A 9 3.97 4.83 -6.96
CA PHE A 9 5.14 3.93 -7.02
C PHE A 9 6.50 4.66 -6.92
N GLY A 10 6.52 5.92 -6.51
CA GLY A 10 7.71 6.78 -6.59
C GLY A 10 7.96 7.64 -5.35
N TRP A 11 9.04 8.43 -5.43
CA TRP A 11 9.45 9.35 -4.37
C TRP A 11 8.42 10.49 -4.17
N ARG A 12 8.27 10.93 -2.92
CA ARG A 12 7.43 12.08 -2.55
C ARG A 12 8.27 13.15 -1.89
N ASN A 13 7.99 14.42 -2.24
CA ASN A 13 8.48 15.57 -1.50
C ASN A 13 7.86 15.61 -0.08
N GLY A 14 8.69 15.86 0.93
CA GLY A 14 8.26 16.03 2.33
C GLY A 14 8.52 14.83 3.25
N THR A 15 8.20 15.00 4.54
CA THR A 15 8.52 14.02 5.61
C THR A 15 7.31 13.22 6.09
N ALA A 16 6.11 13.56 5.63
CA ALA A 16 4.88 12.87 6.04
C ALA A 16 4.78 11.49 5.39
N LYS A 17 4.71 10.44 6.22
CA LYS A 17 4.45 9.08 5.75
C LYS A 17 2.98 8.95 5.38
N TRP A 18 2.68 8.86 4.09
CA TRP A 18 1.34 8.57 3.59
C TRP A 18 0.99 7.11 3.91
N PRO A 19 -0.03 6.85 4.76
CA PRO A 19 -0.33 5.49 5.18
C PRO A 19 -0.76 4.57 4.03
N ALA A 20 -0.31 3.31 4.08
CA ALA A 20 -0.67 2.28 3.09
C ALA A 20 -2.17 1.93 3.12
N TYR A 21 -2.82 2.10 4.28
CA TYR A 21 -4.23 1.77 4.50
C TYR A 21 -5.20 2.85 4.03
N TYR A 22 -4.73 4.01 3.55
CA TYR A 22 -5.63 5.01 2.98
C TYR A 22 -6.32 4.48 1.72
N ALA A 23 -7.59 4.86 1.52
CA ALA A 23 -8.34 4.55 0.30
C ALA A 23 -7.75 5.19 -0.96
N ASP A 24 -6.98 6.26 -0.79
CA ASP A 24 -6.21 6.92 -1.85
C ASP A 24 -4.71 6.61 -1.76
N SER A 25 -4.38 5.40 -1.32
CA SER A 25 -3.05 4.78 -1.37
C SER A 25 -3.24 3.33 -1.82
N LEU A 26 -2.24 2.69 -2.41
CA LEU A 26 -2.25 1.24 -2.64
C LEU A 26 -1.23 0.49 -1.78
N GLY A 27 -0.21 1.18 -1.27
CA GLY A 27 0.85 0.57 -0.47
C GLY A 27 1.79 -0.31 -1.31
N ALA A 28 2.76 -0.92 -0.62
CA ALA A 28 3.68 -1.88 -1.23
C ALA A 28 3.07 -3.28 -1.23
N VAL A 29 3.46 -4.10 -2.22
CA VAL A 29 3.13 -5.54 -2.24
C VAL A 29 3.88 -6.32 -1.16
N GLU A 30 5.05 -5.82 -0.73
CA GLU A 30 5.86 -6.35 0.37
C GLU A 30 6.78 -5.26 0.95
N ASN A 31 7.00 -5.27 2.27
CA ASN A 31 7.88 -4.33 2.94
C ASN A 31 9.21 -5.02 3.30
N VAL A 32 10.25 -4.79 2.50
CA VAL A 32 11.56 -5.46 2.69
C VAL A 32 12.38 -4.94 3.88
N GLY A 33 11.90 -3.90 4.58
CA GLY A 33 12.56 -3.32 5.75
C GLY A 33 13.74 -2.41 5.40
N PRO A 34 14.58 -2.04 6.39
CA PRO A 34 15.76 -1.23 6.13
C PRO A 34 16.79 -2.01 5.31
N GLY A 35 17.49 -1.31 4.43
CA GLY A 35 18.52 -1.86 3.54
C GLY A 35 19.06 -0.79 2.60
N CYS A 36 19.96 -1.20 1.69
CA CYS A 36 20.46 -0.35 0.62
C CYS A 36 20.20 -1.05 -0.73
N PRO A 37 19.01 -0.84 -1.34
CA PRO A 37 18.65 -1.52 -2.57
C PRO A 37 19.56 -1.10 -3.72
N THR A 38 20.09 -2.08 -4.45
CA THR A 38 20.92 -1.86 -5.65
C THR A 38 20.25 -2.46 -6.88
N GLY A 39 20.69 -3.64 -7.34
CA GLY A 39 20.12 -4.32 -8.49
C GLY A 39 18.74 -4.92 -8.19
N VAL A 40 17.85 -4.84 -9.18
CA VAL A 40 16.53 -5.49 -9.18
C VAL A 40 16.30 -6.14 -10.53
N SER A 41 15.98 -7.44 -10.56
CA SER A 41 15.77 -8.15 -11.83
C SER A 41 14.83 -9.34 -11.67
N PHE A 42 14.06 -9.64 -12.72
CA PHE A 42 13.46 -10.96 -12.88
C PHE A 42 14.47 -11.88 -13.57
N SER A 43 14.49 -13.16 -13.18
CA SER A 43 15.42 -14.16 -13.69
C SER A 43 14.83 -15.02 -14.83
N PHE A 44 13.91 -14.46 -15.62
CA PHE A 44 13.30 -15.18 -16.75
C PHE A 44 14.39 -15.74 -17.68
N GLY A 45 14.25 -17.00 -18.09
CA GLY A 45 15.22 -17.67 -18.96
C GLY A 45 16.41 -18.31 -18.24
N THR A 46 16.51 -18.17 -16.92
CA THR A 46 17.44 -18.99 -16.14
C THR A 46 17.04 -20.48 -16.19
N LYS A 47 18.03 -21.37 -16.11
CA LYS A 47 17.86 -22.82 -15.91
C LYS A 47 17.58 -23.14 -14.45
N PHE A 48 16.76 -22.33 -13.79
CA PHE A 48 16.31 -22.54 -12.42
C PHE A 48 14.94 -23.22 -12.43
N SER A 49 14.45 -23.65 -11.26
CA SER A 49 13.07 -24.14 -11.14
C SER A 49 12.06 -23.05 -11.53
N ALA A 50 10.82 -23.46 -11.82
CA ALA A 50 9.79 -22.54 -12.30
C ALA A 50 9.52 -21.37 -11.33
N ASP A 51 9.61 -21.62 -10.03
CA ASP A 51 9.38 -20.59 -9.00
C ASP A 51 10.49 -19.54 -9.04
N TYR A 52 11.74 -19.97 -9.11
CA TYR A 52 12.87 -19.05 -9.18
C TYR A 52 12.97 -18.32 -10.51
N GLN A 53 12.55 -18.91 -11.64
CA GLN A 53 12.46 -18.18 -12.92
C GLN A 53 11.43 -17.04 -12.88
N ARG A 54 10.40 -17.14 -12.03
CA ARG A 54 9.33 -16.14 -11.88
C ARG A 54 9.62 -15.12 -10.77
N ALA A 55 10.61 -15.37 -9.93
CA ALA A 55 10.91 -14.54 -8.79
C ALA A 55 11.51 -13.18 -9.20
N LEU A 56 11.18 -12.15 -8.43
CA LEU A 56 11.85 -10.84 -8.49
C LEU A 56 13.01 -10.82 -7.50
N TYR A 57 14.22 -10.65 -7.99
CA TYR A 57 15.44 -10.57 -7.20
C TYR A 57 15.71 -9.13 -6.80
N ILE A 58 15.99 -8.90 -5.52
CA ILE A 58 16.29 -7.57 -4.96
C ILE A 58 17.59 -7.67 -4.16
N LEU A 59 18.58 -6.87 -4.53
CA LEU A 59 19.88 -6.84 -3.86
C LEU A 59 19.88 -5.81 -2.73
N ASP A 60 20.60 -6.14 -1.66
CA ASP A 60 20.85 -5.23 -0.53
C ASP A 60 22.35 -5.14 -0.27
N TRP A 61 22.92 -3.96 -0.51
CA TRP A 61 24.35 -3.71 -0.33
C TRP A 61 24.76 -3.72 1.14
N THR A 62 23.94 -3.16 2.03
CA THR A 62 24.29 -3.02 3.47
C THR A 62 24.30 -4.37 4.18
N PHE A 63 23.32 -5.22 3.89
CA PHE A 63 23.18 -6.51 4.55
C PHE A 63 23.76 -7.69 3.75
N GLY A 64 24.21 -7.44 2.53
CA GLY A 64 24.82 -8.43 1.66
C GLY A 64 23.92 -9.63 1.37
N ARG A 65 22.67 -9.35 1.00
CA ARG A 65 21.65 -10.35 0.69
C ARG A 65 21.03 -10.09 -0.67
N ILE A 66 20.77 -11.17 -1.39
CA ILE A 66 19.86 -11.23 -2.52
C ILE A 66 18.57 -11.83 -1.99
N ASP A 67 17.51 -11.03 -1.95
CA ASP A 67 16.17 -11.52 -1.62
C ASP A 67 15.43 -11.86 -2.90
N THR A 68 14.58 -12.88 -2.83
CA THR A 68 13.59 -13.19 -3.87
C THR A 68 12.20 -12.87 -3.35
N LEU A 69 11.42 -12.19 -4.20
CA LEU A 69 10.00 -11.98 -4.01
C LEU A 69 9.23 -12.87 -4.99
N HIS A 70 8.43 -13.79 -4.43
CA HIS A 70 7.53 -14.66 -5.18
C HIS A 70 6.15 -13.99 -5.24
N LEU A 71 5.75 -13.54 -6.44
CA LEU A 71 4.53 -12.78 -6.66
C LEU A 71 3.34 -13.68 -6.97
N GLU A 72 2.27 -13.53 -6.21
CA GLU A 72 1.02 -14.26 -6.41
C GLU A 72 -0.15 -13.30 -6.67
N PRO A 73 -1.00 -13.56 -7.69
CA PRO A 73 -2.18 -12.74 -7.93
C PRO A 73 -3.08 -12.67 -6.68
N ASN A 74 -3.50 -11.46 -6.33
CA ASN A 74 -4.41 -11.18 -5.23
C ASN A 74 -5.39 -10.07 -5.65
N GLY A 75 -6.54 -10.48 -6.17
CA GLY A 75 -7.46 -9.57 -6.86
C GLY A 75 -6.81 -8.95 -8.10
N ALA A 76 -6.96 -7.64 -8.25
CA ALA A 76 -6.39 -6.81 -9.31
C ALA A 76 -4.91 -6.44 -9.08
N THR A 77 -4.32 -6.88 -7.98
CA THR A 77 -2.91 -6.66 -7.63
C THR A 77 -2.22 -7.98 -7.26
N TYR A 78 -1.08 -7.91 -6.59
CA TYR A 78 -0.30 -9.04 -6.13
C TYR A 78 -0.09 -8.98 -4.62
N ARG A 79 0.11 -10.15 -4.02
CA ARG A 79 0.85 -10.29 -2.75
C ARG A 79 2.23 -10.88 -3.08
N ALA A 80 3.22 -10.65 -2.23
CA ALA A 80 4.49 -11.33 -2.36
C ALA A 80 4.81 -12.12 -1.09
N SER A 81 5.49 -13.26 -1.25
CA SER A 81 6.28 -13.85 -0.18
C SER A 81 7.75 -13.57 -0.44
N ARG A 82 8.53 -13.43 0.63
CA ARG A 82 9.95 -13.12 0.56
C ARG A 82 10.76 -14.24 1.17
N GLU A 83 11.87 -14.58 0.52
CA GLU A 83 12.93 -15.36 1.12
C GLU A 83 14.31 -14.79 0.75
N THR A 84 15.31 -15.07 1.58
CA THR A 84 16.70 -14.76 1.25
C THR A 84 17.23 -15.88 0.36
N PHE A 85 17.51 -15.54 -0.90
CA PHE A 85 18.04 -16.46 -1.90
C PHE A 85 19.53 -16.74 -1.68
N LEU A 86 20.31 -15.68 -1.43
CA LEU A 86 21.74 -15.78 -1.18
C LEU A 86 22.15 -14.69 -0.20
N SER A 87 23.11 -14.97 0.68
CA SER A 87 23.70 -13.94 1.54
C SER A 87 25.17 -14.20 1.84
N GLY A 88 25.89 -13.15 2.21
CA GLY A 88 27.29 -13.21 2.64
C GLY A 88 27.68 -12.04 3.55
N LYS A 89 28.80 -12.18 4.28
CA LYS A 89 29.29 -11.17 5.23
C LYS A 89 30.80 -10.92 5.05
N PRO A 90 31.21 -9.80 4.44
CA PRO A 90 30.39 -8.87 3.65
C PRO A 90 30.08 -9.43 2.25
N LEU A 91 28.99 -8.99 1.64
CA LEU A 91 28.70 -9.24 0.23
C LEU A 91 28.11 -7.95 -0.39
N PRO A 92 28.95 -6.97 -0.74
CA PRO A 92 28.48 -5.64 -1.16
C PRO A 92 27.90 -5.69 -2.59
N LEU A 93 26.66 -6.16 -2.71
CA LEU A 93 25.97 -6.45 -3.97
C LEU A 93 25.66 -5.19 -4.78
N THR A 94 26.00 -5.17 -6.06
CA THR A 94 25.84 -3.99 -6.93
C THR A 94 24.84 -4.19 -8.06
N ASP A 95 24.82 -5.35 -8.72
CA ASP A 95 23.88 -5.63 -9.81
C ASP A 95 23.63 -7.14 -9.99
N ILE A 96 22.55 -7.51 -10.69
CA ILE A 96 22.16 -8.89 -10.99
C ILE A 96 21.48 -9.03 -12.36
N ALA A 97 21.81 -10.08 -13.11
CA ALA A 97 21.19 -10.38 -14.40
C ALA A 97 21.19 -11.88 -14.71
N ALA A 98 20.17 -12.34 -15.44
CA ALA A 98 20.18 -13.65 -16.08
C ALA A 98 21.14 -13.64 -17.29
N GLY A 99 22.04 -14.61 -17.36
CA GLY A 99 22.96 -14.79 -18.48
C GLY A 99 22.34 -15.62 -19.61
N PRO A 100 22.91 -15.53 -20.83
CA PRO A 100 22.42 -16.27 -22.00
C PRO A 100 22.60 -17.79 -21.89
N ASP A 101 23.45 -18.26 -20.98
CA ASP A 101 23.66 -19.68 -20.68
C ASP A 101 22.62 -20.28 -19.73
N GLY A 102 21.74 -19.43 -19.18
CA GLY A 102 20.72 -19.78 -18.21
C GLY A 102 21.18 -19.67 -16.75
N SER A 103 22.39 -19.16 -16.49
CA SER A 103 22.87 -18.92 -15.13
C SER A 103 22.47 -17.54 -14.64
N LEU A 104 22.46 -17.32 -13.33
CA LEU A 104 22.24 -16.00 -12.75
C LEU A 104 23.58 -15.40 -12.36
N TYR A 105 23.84 -14.17 -12.79
CA TYR A 105 25.09 -13.46 -12.53
C TYR A 105 24.84 -12.28 -11.62
N PHE A 106 25.74 -12.06 -10.65
CA PHE A 106 25.70 -10.85 -9.83
C PHE A 106 27.10 -10.30 -9.61
N THR A 107 27.17 -8.99 -9.41
CA THR A 107 28.43 -8.30 -9.11
C THR A 107 28.47 -7.82 -7.67
N THR A 108 29.68 -7.73 -7.13
CA THR A 108 29.96 -7.03 -5.87
C THR A 108 30.91 -5.88 -6.11
N GLY A 109 30.88 -4.89 -5.22
CA GLY A 109 31.81 -3.78 -5.25
C GLY A 109 31.34 -2.58 -4.46
N GLY A 110 32.02 -1.46 -4.66
CA GLY A 110 31.78 -0.21 -3.97
C GLY A 110 33.03 0.66 -4.01
N ARG A 111 32.91 1.91 -3.55
CA ARG A 111 34.04 2.83 -3.53
C ARG A 111 35.16 2.27 -2.65
N GLY A 112 36.31 1.96 -3.26
CA GLY A 112 37.48 1.41 -2.56
C GLY A 112 37.39 -0.08 -2.21
N LEU A 113 36.37 -0.79 -2.70
CA LEU A 113 36.23 -2.24 -2.51
C LEU A 113 36.65 -3.00 -3.77
N VAL A 114 37.20 -4.20 -3.58
CA VAL A 114 37.45 -5.14 -4.69
C VAL A 114 36.10 -5.52 -5.31
N SER A 115 36.05 -5.50 -6.64
CA SER A 115 34.88 -5.92 -7.39
C SER A 115 35.03 -7.37 -7.84
N ALA A 116 33.92 -8.11 -7.87
CA ALA A 116 33.89 -9.48 -8.37
C ALA A 116 32.59 -9.75 -9.14
N LEU A 117 32.64 -10.72 -10.05
CA LEU A 117 31.50 -11.26 -10.77
C LEU A 117 31.30 -12.71 -10.33
N TYR A 118 30.09 -13.03 -9.89
CA TYR A 118 29.69 -14.36 -9.47
C TYR A 118 28.72 -14.95 -10.49
N ARG A 119 28.84 -16.25 -10.73
CA ARG A 119 27.87 -17.06 -11.47
C ARG A 119 27.17 -18.00 -10.50
N VAL A 120 25.85 -18.09 -10.61
CA VAL A 120 24.99 -18.99 -9.82
C VAL A 120 24.34 -19.97 -10.77
N ASP A 121 24.65 -21.25 -10.56
CA ASP A 121 24.13 -22.39 -11.32
C ASP A 121 23.14 -23.17 -10.44
N TYR A 122 22.01 -23.62 -11.01
CA TYR A 122 21.07 -24.49 -10.31
C TYR A 122 21.50 -25.95 -10.44
N VAL A 123 21.65 -26.62 -9.30
CA VAL A 123 22.08 -28.03 -9.20
C VAL A 123 20.97 -28.94 -8.67
N GLY A 124 19.74 -28.44 -8.59
CA GLY A 124 18.57 -29.22 -8.18
C GLY A 124 18.02 -30.11 -9.30
N ASN A 125 16.99 -30.88 -8.97
CA ASN A 125 16.39 -31.88 -9.86
C ASN A 125 15.02 -31.47 -10.43
N GLU A 126 14.53 -30.27 -10.11
CA GLU A 126 13.25 -29.78 -10.63
C GLU A 126 13.36 -29.39 -12.12
N SER A 127 12.21 -29.29 -12.78
CA SER A 127 12.16 -28.88 -14.18
C SER A 127 12.66 -27.46 -14.38
N THR A 128 13.61 -27.29 -15.28
CA THR A 128 14.21 -25.99 -15.69
C THR A 128 13.68 -25.48 -17.03
N LYS A 129 12.58 -26.05 -17.53
CA LYS A 129 11.93 -25.59 -18.76
C LYS A 129 11.53 -24.12 -18.62
N PRO A 130 11.66 -23.29 -19.69
CA PRO A 130 11.26 -21.89 -19.65
C PRO A 130 9.81 -21.70 -19.21
N VAL A 131 9.60 -20.83 -18.24
CA VAL A 131 8.26 -20.48 -17.76
C VAL A 131 7.51 -19.59 -18.77
N GLN A 132 6.23 -19.88 -18.97
CA GLN A 132 5.34 -18.99 -19.75
C GLN A 132 4.76 -17.88 -18.88
N SER A 133 4.36 -16.75 -19.48
CA SER A 133 3.62 -15.71 -18.76
C SER A 133 2.31 -16.26 -18.18
N LEU A 134 1.98 -15.84 -16.96
CA LEU A 134 0.70 -16.20 -16.33
C LEU A 134 -0.44 -15.42 -17.00
N ALA A 135 -1.56 -16.10 -17.24
CA ALA A 135 -2.77 -15.45 -17.71
C ALA A 135 -3.33 -14.50 -16.65
N LEU A 136 -3.89 -13.37 -17.08
CA LEU A 136 -4.55 -12.43 -16.19
C LEU A 136 -5.85 -13.02 -15.63
N ASN A 137 -6.08 -12.82 -14.34
CA ASN A 137 -7.37 -13.11 -13.72
C ASN A 137 -8.41 -12.03 -14.07
N ASP A 138 -9.67 -12.27 -13.72
CA ASP A 138 -10.76 -11.36 -14.10
C ASP A 138 -10.71 -10.01 -13.39
N ALA A 139 -10.20 -9.95 -12.16
CA ALA A 139 -9.98 -8.68 -11.46
C ALA A 139 -8.90 -7.84 -12.14
N GLN A 140 -7.81 -8.45 -12.61
CA GLN A 140 -6.76 -7.77 -13.38
C GLN A 140 -7.28 -7.29 -14.74
N LYS A 141 -8.07 -8.10 -15.46
CA LYS A 141 -8.73 -7.68 -16.70
C LYS A 141 -9.68 -6.50 -16.46
N LEU A 142 -10.45 -6.55 -15.38
CA LEU A 142 -11.36 -5.46 -15.00
C LEU A 142 -10.59 -4.20 -14.62
N GLN A 143 -9.46 -4.32 -13.92
CA GLN A 143 -8.59 -3.20 -13.60
C GLN A 143 -8.11 -2.49 -14.87
N ILE A 144 -7.61 -3.24 -15.86
CA ILE A 144 -7.21 -2.70 -17.16
C ILE A 144 -8.38 -2.01 -17.86
N LYS A 145 -9.56 -2.64 -17.87
CA LYS A 145 -10.79 -2.07 -18.45
C LYS A 145 -11.16 -0.75 -17.77
N LEU A 146 -11.07 -0.66 -16.44
CA LEU A 146 -11.40 0.56 -15.70
C LEU A 146 -10.43 1.70 -16.01
N GLN A 147 -9.12 1.42 -16.15
CA GLN A 147 -8.14 2.45 -16.50
C GLN A 147 -8.40 3.09 -17.86
N ALA A 148 -8.82 2.28 -18.82
CA ALA A 148 -9.13 2.72 -20.18
C ALA A 148 -10.54 3.33 -20.31
N SER A 149 -11.39 3.23 -19.28
CA SER A 149 -12.80 3.63 -19.37
C SER A 149 -12.98 5.13 -19.18
N SER A 150 -13.72 5.74 -20.10
CA SER A 150 -14.35 7.06 -19.93
C SER A 150 -15.84 7.00 -19.61
N ASP A 151 -16.42 5.79 -19.49
CA ASP A 151 -17.82 5.60 -19.12
C ASP A 151 -18.01 5.74 -17.60
N VAL A 152 -18.79 6.75 -17.22
CA VAL A 152 -19.14 7.04 -15.82
C VAL A 152 -19.84 5.86 -15.15
N ASN A 153 -20.70 5.10 -15.85
CA ASN A 153 -21.41 3.98 -15.22
C ASN A 153 -20.47 2.83 -14.86
N THR A 154 -19.59 2.47 -15.79
CA THR A 154 -18.56 1.44 -15.59
C THR A 154 -17.66 1.79 -14.40
N LEU A 155 -17.18 3.04 -14.33
CA LEU A 155 -16.37 3.52 -13.21
C LEU A 155 -17.16 3.54 -11.90
N TRP A 156 -18.37 4.11 -11.90
CA TRP A 156 -19.19 4.27 -10.69
C TRP A 156 -19.51 2.93 -10.02
N ASN A 157 -19.84 1.91 -10.81
CA ASN A 157 -20.16 0.58 -10.29
C ASN A 157 -18.97 -0.05 -9.54
N ALA A 158 -17.75 0.18 -10.01
CA ALA A 158 -16.53 -0.37 -9.41
C ALA A 158 -16.11 0.35 -8.10
N LEU A 159 -16.67 1.51 -7.77
CA LEU A 159 -16.40 2.22 -6.51
C LEU A 159 -16.82 1.44 -5.26
N SER A 160 -17.71 0.46 -5.40
CA SER A 160 -18.15 -0.42 -4.31
C SER A 160 -17.52 -1.80 -4.32
N SER A 161 -16.56 -2.04 -5.22
CA SER A 161 -15.87 -3.33 -5.35
C SER A 161 -15.27 -3.78 -4.00
N PRO A 162 -15.32 -5.08 -3.65
CA PRO A 162 -14.59 -5.59 -2.49
C PRO A 162 -13.07 -5.43 -2.66
N ASP A 163 -12.58 -5.48 -3.89
CA ASP A 163 -11.18 -5.20 -4.22
C ASP A 163 -10.92 -3.68 -4.19
N ARG A 164 -10.10 -3.25 -3.23
CA ARG A 164 -9.71 -1.86 -3.06
C ARG A 164 -8.94 -1.28 -4.25
N THR A 165 -8.21 -2.11 -4.99
CA THR A 165 -7.46 -1.70 -6.18
C THR A 165 -8.41 -1.31 -7.29
N LEU A 166 -9.52 -2.05 -7.44
CA LEU A 166 -10.58 -1.69 -8.38
C LEU A 166 -11.31 -0.42 -7.94
N ARG A 167 -11.61 -0.26 -6.64
CA ARG A 167 -12.18 1.00 -6.12
C ARG A 167 -11.27 2.19 -6.40
N TYR A 168 -9.97 2.04 -6.15
CA TYR A 168 -8.95 3.04 -6.42
C TYR A 168 -8.90 3.39 -7.91
N THR A 169 -8.81 2.39 -8.78
CA THR A 169 -8.72 2.57 -10.24
C THR A 169 -9.96 3.29 -10.77
N ALA A 170 -11.15 2.88 -10.33
CA ALA A 170 -12.41 3.54 -10.67
C ALA A 170 -12.45 5.01 -10.24
N ARG A 171 -12.00 5.29 -9.01
CA ARG A 171 -11.92 6.63 -8.43
C ARG A 171 -10.97 7.53 -9.23
N ILE A 172 -9.79 7.02 -9.61
CA ILE A 172 -8.85 7.73 -10.49
C ILE A 172 -9.47 8.00 -11.87
N GLY A 173 -10.18 7.02 -12.44
CA GLY A 173 -10.91 7.21 -13.70
C GLY A 173 -11.93 8.36 -13.62
N LEU A 174 -12.70 8.46 -12.53
CA LEU A 174 -13.65 9.57 -12.32
C LEU A 174 -12.97 10.93 -12.18
N GLU A 175 -11.78 11.00 -11.57
CA GLU A 175 -11.00 12.23 -11.45
C GLU A 175 -10.47 12.74 -12.80
N LYS A 176 -10.37 11.87 -13.82
CA LYS A 176 -10.03 12.27 -15.19
C LYS A 176 -11.21 12.85 -15.96
N LEU A 177 -12.44 12.68 -15.47
CA LEU A 177 -13.66 13.14 -16.14
C LEU A 177 -14.15 14.46 -15.52
N PRO A 178 -14.75 15.37 -16.32
CA PRO A 178 -15.36 16.57 -15.80
C PRO A 178 -16.41 16.25 -14.72
N LEU A 179 -16.32 16.92 -13.56
CA LEU A 179 -17.23 16.70 -12.41
C LEU A 179 -18.71 16.71 -12.80
N LYS A 180 -19.11 17.60 -13.72
CA LYS A 180 -20.49 17.71 -14.22
C LYS A 180 -21.07 16.41 -14.78
N GLN A 181 -20.23 15.52 -15.31
CA GLN A 181 -20.68 14.26 -15.93
C GLN A 181 -21.15 13.24 -14.88
N TRP A 182 -20.62 13.28 -13.67
CA TRP A 182 -20.91 12.29 -12.63
C TRP A 182 -21.50 12.90 -11.35
N LEU A 183 -21.57 14.23 -11.25
CA LEU A 183 -22.25 14.94 -10.17
C LEU A 183 -23.69 14.44 -9.90
N PRO A 184 -24.53 14.13 -10.92
CA PRO A 184 -25.86 13.57 -10.67
C PRO A 184 -25.83 12.25 -9.89
N LYS A 185 -24.84 11.37 -10.19
CA LYS A 185 -24.67 10.12 -9.45
C LYS A 185 -24.23 10.36 -8.02
N TYR A 186 -23.29 11.28 -7.79
CA TYR A 186 -22.87 11.67 -6.44
C TYR A 186 -24.04 12.20 -5.61
N ASN A 187 -24.89 13.06 -6.21
CA ASN A 187 -26.09 13.59 -5.58
C ASN A 187 -27.11 12.52 -5.20
N ALA A 188 -27.26 11.46 -6.01
CA ALA A 188 -28.19 10.36 -5.75
C ALA A 188 -27.64 9.28 -4.80
N GLU A 189 -26.33 9.24 -4.58
CA GLU A 189 -25.68 8.12 -3.86
C GLU A 189 -25.87 8.17 -2.35
N ASN A 190 -26.20 7.02 -1.76
CA ASN A 190 -26.42 6.83 -0.32
C ASN A 190 -25.72 5.58 0.23
N LYS A 191 -25.15 4.72 -0.63
CA LYS A 191 -24.39 3.54 -0.21
C LYS A 191 -23.04 3.98 0.39
N PRO A 192 -22.72 3.60 1.64
CA PRO A 192 -21.56 4.14 2.33
C PRO A 192 -20.24 3.99 1.56
N GLN A 193 -19.95 2.80 1.04
CA GLN A 193 -18.69 2.54 0.33
C GLN A 193 -18.54 3.44 -0.91
N THR A 194 -19.54 3.45 -1.78
CA THR A 194 -19.53 4.27 -3.00
C THR A 194 -19.44 5.75 -2.65
N LEU A 195 -20.17 6.21 -1.64
CA LEU A 195 -20.18 7.60 -1.23
C LEU A 195 -18.83 8.04 -0.64
N ILE A 196 -18.21 7.22 0.21
CA ILE A 196 -16.88 7.49 0.76
C ILE A 196 -15.84 7.57 -0.37
N THR A 197 -15.79 6.57 -1.24
CA THR A 197 -14.80 6.51 -2.33
C THR A 197 -15.00 7.62 -3.36
N SER A 198 -16.25 7.90 -3.77
CA SER A 198 -16.55 9.03 -4.69
C SER A 198 -16.27 10.39 -4.05
N THR A 199 -16.43 10.55 -2.73
CA THR A 199 -16.12 11.80 -2.05
C THR A 199 -14.62 12.14 -2.12
N LEU A 200 -13.74 11.13 -2.20
CA LEU A 200 -12.31 11.37 -2.43
C LEU A 200 -12.06 12.04 -3.79
N ALA A 201 -12.71 11.54 -4.85
CA ALA A 201 -12.67 12.16 -6.17
C ALA A 201 -13.32 13.55 -6.15
N PHE A 202 -14.48 13.69 -5.50
CA PHE A 202 -15.21 14.95 -5.38
C PHE A 202 -14.39 16.06 -4.74
N ALA A 203 -13.66 15.76 -3.66
CA ALA A 203 -12.77 16.71 -3.02
C ALA A 203 -11.59 17.12 -3.92
N ARG A 204 -11.02 16.20 -4.70
CA ARG A 204 -9.92 16.48 -5.65
C ARG A 204 -10.39 17.29 -6.85
N MET A 205 -11.62 17.07 -7.29
CA MET A 205 -12.27 17.80 -8.38
C MET A 205 -12.89 19.13 -7.96
N LYS A 206 -12.54 19.65 -6.77
CA LYS A 206 -13.02 20.94 -6.24
C LYS A 206 -14.56 21.03 -6.17
N GLY A 207 -15.21 19.94 -5.77
CA GLY A 207 -16.66 19.92 -5.56
C GLY A 207 -17.11 20.86 -4.44
N GLU A 208 -18.42 21.05 -4.31
CA GLU A 208 -19.01 21.94 -3.30
C GLU A 208 -18.84 21.40 -1.88
N GLN A 209 -18.16 22.16 -1.01
CA GLN A 209 -17.87 21.78 0.38
C GLN A 209 -19.13 21.38 1.16
N LYS A 210 -20.20 22.19 1.13
CA LYS A 210 -21.42 21.95 1.90
C LYS A 210 -22.11 20.64 1.50
N LEU A 211 -22.12 20.32 0.20
CA LEU A 211 -22.68 19.08 -0.31
C LEU A 211 -21.89 17.87 0.21
N ALA A 212 -20.56 17.89 0.12
CA ALA A 212 -19.71 16.81 0.63
C ALA A 212 -19.89 16.61 2.14
N THR A 213 -19.89 17.69 2.92
CA THR A 213 -20.13 17.65 4.36
C THR A 213 -21.49 17.05 4.68
N LYS A 214 -22.57 17.50 4.03
CA LYS A 214 -23.92 16.96 4.22
C LYS A 214 -23.98 15.46 3.93
N LYS A 215 -23.40 15.04 2.80
CA LYS A 215 -23.36 13.64 2.38
C LYS A 215 -22.61 12.75 3.37
N LEU A 216 -21.41 13.15 3.81
CA LEU A 216 -20.64 12.37 4.76
C LEU A 216 -21.31 12.35 6.15
N LEU A 217 -21.80 13.48 6.66
CA LEU A 217 -22.53 13.53 7.94
C LEU A 217 -23.78 12.62 7.94
N GLY A 218 -24.41 12.42 6.78
CA GLY A 218 -25.55 11.52 6.60
C GLY A 218 -25.22 10.02 6.70
N ILE A 219 -23.95 9.62 6.64
CA ILE A 219 -23.54 8.21 6.79
C ILE A 219 -23.64 7.79 8.25
N ASP A 220 -24.29 6.66 8.53
CA ASP A 220 -24.32 6.03 9.86
C ASP A 220 -22.94 5.43 10.20
N TYR A 221 -22.10 6.22 10.87
CA TYR A 221 -20.72 5.86 11.19
C TYR A 221 -20.61 4.61 12.06
N ALA A 222 -21.57 4.39 12.96
CA ALA A 222 -21.53 3.25 13.88
C ALA A 222 -21.60 1.90 13.13
N LYS A 223 -22.36 1.85 12.03
CA LYS A 223 -22.54 0.66 11.19
C LYS A 223 -21.38 0.38 10.23
N LEU A 224 -20.42 1.27 10.11
CA LEU A 224 -19.26 1.07 9.24
C LEU A 224 -18.31 0.03 9.83
N SER A 225 -17.77 -0.83 8.97
CA SER A 225 -16.61 -1.67 9.31
C SER A 225 -15.40 -0.80 9.68
N VAL A 226 -14.43 -1.37 10.40
CA VAL A 226 -13.19 -0.64 10.79
C VAL A 226 -12.51 -0.02 9.56
N ASN A 227 -12.36 -0.79 8.47
CA ASN A 227 -11.79 -0.29 7.23
C ASN A 227 -12.61 0.87 6.65
N GLN A 228 -13.94 0.76 6.59
CA GLN A 228 -14.80 1.86 6.12
C GLN A 228 -14.71 3.10 7.01
N LYS A 229 -14.54 2.95 8.32
CA LYS A 229 -14.33 4.09 9.24
C LYS A 229 -13.02 4.82 8.92
N ILE A 230 -11.95 4.09 8.67
CA ILE A 230 -10.66 4.66 8.23
C ILE A 230 -10.82 5.39 6.89
N GLU A 231 -11.45 4.74 5.90
CA GLU A 231 -11.69 5.36 4.59
C GLU A 231 -12.61 6.60 4.68
N TYR A 232 -13.62 6.54 5.56
CA TYR A 232 -14.53 7.64 5.85
C TYR A 232 -13.78 8.85 6.44
N LEU A 233 -12.96 8.63 7.48
CA LEU A 233 -12.15 9.70 8.06
C LEU A 233 -11.17 10.27 7.05
N ARG A 234 -10.62 9.42 6.16
CA ARG A 234 -9.79 9.89 5.06
C ARG A 234 -10.57 10.79 4.10
N ALA A 235 -11.79 10.41 3.71
CA ALA A 235 -12.66 11.25 2.89
C ALA A 235 -12.98 12.60 3.55
N CYS A 236 -13.33 12.59 4.85
CA CYS A 236 -13.52 13.81 5.64
C CYS A 236 -12.27 14.69 5.62
N SER A 237 -11.09 14.11 5.92
CA SER A 237 -9.82 14.85 5.94
C SER A 237 -9.52 15.52 4.61
N LEU A 238 -9.82 14.84 3.50
CA LEU A 238 -9.54 15.37 2.17
C LEU A 238 -10.50 16.51 1.81
N VAL A 239 -11.77 16.41 2.20
CA VAL A 239 -12.74 17.52 2.10
C VAL A 239 -12.25 18.71 2.91
N TRP A 240 -11.87 18.51 4.17
CA TRP A 240 -11.41 19.58 5.05
C TRP A 240 -10.17 20.30 4.53
N ILE A 241 -9.18 19.55 4.04
CA ILE A 241 -7.91 20.11 3.55
C ILE A 241 -8.09 20.83 2.21
N ARG A 242 -8.97 20.35 1.32
CA ARG A 242 -9.12 20.90 -0.04
C ARG A 242 -10.24 21.91 -0.20
N LEU A 243 -11.34 21.70 0.50
CA LEU A 243 -12.59 22.46 0.35
C LEU A 243 -12.91 23.30 1.60
N GLY A 244 -12.27 23.01 2.73
CA GLY A 244 -12.49 23.70 4.00
C GLY A 244 -13.55 23.03 4.87
N CYS A 245 -13.73 23.60 6.07
CA CYS A 245 -14.72 23.18 7.06
C CYS A 245 -15.21 24.42 7.82
N SER A 246 -16.52 24.65 7.86
CA SER A 246 -17.09 25.77 8.63
C SER A 246 -17.13 25.45 10.13
N ASP A 247 -17.16 26.48 10.99
CA ASP A 247 -17.20 26.25 12.44
C ASP A 247 -18.48 25.55 12.89
N SER A 248 -19.63 25.81 12.23
CA SER A 248 -20.86 25.07 12.47
C SER A 248 -20.72 23.58 12.11
N ASP A 249 -19.99 23.28 11.03
CA ASP A 249 -19.74 21.89 10.63
C ASP A 249 -18.80 21.21 11.62
N LYS A 250 -17.78 21.91 12.15
CA LYS A 250 -16.85 21.34 13.14
C LYS A 250 -17.59 20.79 14.36
N LEU A 251 -18.55 21.53 14.90
CA LEU A 251 -19.36 21.08 16.04
C LEU A 251 -20.17 19.82 15.70
N ALA A 252 -20.74 19.74 14.50
CA ALA A 252 -21.45 18.55 14.05
C ALA A 252 -20.53 17.32 13.94
N TRP A 253 -19.31 17.53 13.43
CA TRP A 253 -18.28 16.49 13.34
C TRP A 253 -17.81 16.00 14.71
N ILE A 254 -17.54 16.92 15.64
CA ILE A 254 -17.17 16.60 17.02
C ILE A 254 -18.27 15.75 17.65
N LYS A 255 -19.53 16.17 17.56
CA LYS A 255 -20.68 15.42 18.09
C LYS A 255 -20.76 14.02 17.49
N LYS A 256 -20.56 13.89 16.18
CA LYS A 256 -20.65 12.61 15.46
C LYS A 256 -19.54 11.63 15.87
N LEU A 257 -18.32 12.11 16.09
CA LEU A 257 -17.15 11.25 16.24
C LEU A 257 -16.71 11.05 17.71
N SER A 258 -17.11 11.92 18.65
CA SER A 258 -16.56 11.93 20.02
C SER A 258 -16.81 10.65 20.81
N ASN A 259 -17.95 9.99 20.59
CA ASN A 259 -18.31 8.72 21.23
C ASN A 259 -17.61 7.50 20.61
N HIS A 260 -16.84 7.71 19.54
CA HIS A 260 -16.11 6.65 18.85
C HIS A 260 -14.59 6.73 19.05
N TYR A 261 -14.11 7.71 19.82
CA TYR A 261 -12.70 7.87 20.16
C TYR A 261 -12.52 7.78 21.68
N PRO A 262 -11.68 6.86 22.22
CA PRO A 262 -10.91 5.84 21.50
C PRO A 262 -11.80 4.74 20.91
N SER A 263 -11.31 4.15 19.82
CA SER A 263 -11.86 2.96 19.16
C SER A 263 -11.09 1.70 19.49
N TYR A 264 -9.89 1.83 20.07
CA TYR A 264 -8.96 0.75 20.41
C TYR A 264 -8.39 -0.02 19.20
N ASP A 265 -8.61 0.47 17.98
CA ASP A 265 -7.84 0.07 16.81
C ASP A 265 -6.75 1.11 16.52
N LYS A 266 -5.50 0.66 16.38
CA LYS A 266 -4.34 1.55 16.22
C LYS A 266 -4.46 2.50 15.05
N ASN A 267 -4.91 2.02 13.89
CA ASN A 267 -4.97 2.84 12.68
C ASN A 267 -6.16 3.80 12.76
N LEU A 268 -7.31 3.30 13.21
CA LEU A 268 -8.50 4.10 13.39
C LEU A 268 -8.32 5.20 14.45
N ASP A 269 -7.67 4.91 15.58
CA ASP A 269 -7.37 5.91 16.61
C ASP A 269 -6.36 6.95 16.13
N SER A 270 -5.42 6.56 15.26
CA SER A 270 -4.52 7.52 14.62
C SER A 270 -5.29 8.51 13.75
N GLU A 271 -6.27 8.04 12.98
CA GLU A 271 -7.12 8.90 12.15
C GLU A 271 -8.13 9.72 12.96
N LEU A 272 -8.74 9.13 14.00
CA LEU A 272 -9.64 9.83 14.91
C LEU A 272 -8.90 10.94 15.66
N SER A 273 -7.67 10.68 16.12
CA SER A 273 -6.83 11.70 16.76
C SER A 273 -6.58 12.88 15.80
N ARG A 274 -6.14 12.61 14.56
CA ARG A 274 -5.95 13.65 13.53
C ARG A 274 -7.22 14.47 13.27
N ALA A 275 -8.35 13.77 13.13
CA ALA A 275 -9.64 14.42 12.92
C ALA A 275 -10.03 15.31 14.11
N MET A 276 -9.94 14.81 15.34
CA MET A 276 -10.31 15.54 16.55
C MET A 276 -9.43 16.77 16.77
N ILE A 277 -8.14 16.69 16.45
CA ILE A 277 -7.22 17.83 16.51
C ILE A 277 -7.58 18.88 15.47
N TYR A 278 -7.83 18.48 14.22
CA TYR A 278 -8.23 19.41 13.16
C TYR A 278 -9.54 20.14 13.50
N LEU A 279 -10.48 19.42 14.10
CA LEU A 279 -11.78 19.95 14.49
C LEU A 279 -11.74 20.84 15.74
N ASP A 280 -10.59 20.94 16.41
CA ASP A 280 -10.42 21.64 17.69
C ASP A 280 -11.35 21.10 18.79
N SER A 281 -11.44 19.77 18.88
CA SER A 281 -12.25 19.12 19.93
C SER A 281 -11.60 19.33 21.31
N PRO A 282 -12.35 19.77 22.34
CA PRO A 282 -11.82 19.94 23.69
C PRO A 282 -11.36 18.62 24.31
N LEU A 283 -11.81 17.48 23.77
CA LEU A 283 -11.42 16.14 24.23
C LEU A 283 -10.21 15.57 23.47
N ALA A 284 -9.74 16.23 22.41
CA ALA A 284 -8.70 15.70 21.53
C ALA A 284 -7.40 15.42 22.29
N VAL A 285 -6.92 16.42 23.04
CA VAL A 285 -5.64 16.36 23.78
C VAL A 285 -5.71 15.29 24.87
N THR A 286 -6.70 15.38 25.75
CA THR A 286 -6.83 14.46 26.89
C THR A 286 -6.91 13.01 26.43
N LYS A 287 -7.80 12.68 25.48
CA LYS A 287 -7.95 11.30 24.99
C LYS A 287 -6.69 10.79 24.29
N THR A 288 -6.04 11.63 23.48
CA THR A 288 -4.83 11.24 22.74
C THR A 288 -3.65 10.99 23.67
N ILE A 289 -3.43 11.86 24.67
CA ILE A 289 -2.34 11.68 25.64
C ILE A 289 -2.56 10.40 26.45
N THR A 290 -3.78 10.11 26.91
CA THR A 290 -4.08 8.87 27.63
C THR A 290 -3.76 7.63 26.78
N LEU A 291 -4.18 7.60 25.51
CA LEU A 291 -3.84 6.50 24.60
C LEU A 291 -2.33 6.34 24.41
N MET A 292 -1.60 7.44 24.25
CA MET A 292 -0.14 7.41 24.10
C MET A 292 0.56 6.84 25.33
N GLN A 293 0.11 7.22 26.54
CA GLN A 293 0.63 6.70 27.80
C GLN A 293 0.37 5.20 27.94
N SER A 294 -0.86 4.76 27.69
CA SER A 294 -1.22 3.34 27.72
C SER A 294 -0.39 2.50 26.75
N ALA A 295 -0.24 2.97 25.50
CA ALA A 295 0.59 2.30 24.50
C ALA A 295 2.07 2.23 24.88
N ALA A 296 2.61 3.27 25.52
CA ALA A 296 3.98 3.28 26.02
C ALA A 296 4.19 2.25 27.13
N ASP A 297 3.23 2.12 28.05
CA ASP A 297 3.31 1.18 29.15
C ASP A 297 3.13 -0.27 28.70
N GLU A 298 2.26 -0.54 27.73
CA GLU A 298 2.17 -1.85 27.06
C GLU A 298 3.48 -2.25 26.38
N LYS A 299 4.15 -1.31 25.72
CA LYS A 299 5.44 -1.56 25.08
C LYS A 299 6.55 -1.87 26.09
N LYS A 300 6.52 -1.25 27.28
CA LYS A 300 7.45 -1.57 28.39
C LYS A 300 7.21 -2.96 28.97
N LYS A 301 5.93 -3.37 29.06
CA LYS A 301 5.52 -4.70 29.58
C LYS A 301 5.75 -5.82 28.57
N SER A 302 5.80 -5.51 27.27
CA SER A 302 6.12 -6.47 26.22
C SER A 302 7.58 -6.92 26.37
N PRO A 303 7.88 -8.23 26.48
CA PRO A 303 9.26 -8.69 26.55
C PRO A 303 10.01 -8.18 25.32
N LYS A 304 11.17 -7.54 25.53
CA LYS A 304 12.05 -7.14 24.42
C LYS A 304 12.37 -8.42 23.64
N ARG A 305 11.81 -8.58 22.45
CA ARG A 305 12.23 -9.60 21.48
C ARG A 305 13.66 -9.27 21.03
N PHE A 306 14.64 -9.53 21.88
CA PHE A 306 15.98 -9.85 21.43
C PHE A 306 15.91 -11.30 20.97
N SER A 307 15.64 -11.53 19.69
CA SER A 307 15.96 -12.81 19.07
C SER A 307 17.49 -12.91 19.04
N LYS A 308 18.10 -13.40 20.13
CA LYS A 308 19.33 -14.19 20.00
C LYS A 308 18.93 -15.49 19.30
N ALA A 309 18.68 -15.43 18.01
CA ALA A 309 18.82 -16.61 17.17
C ALA A 309 20.32 -16.83 17.02
N MET A 310 20.93 -17.49 17.99
CA MET A 310 22.14 -18.26 17.76
C MET A 310 21.73 -19.36 16.77
N ILE A 311 21.88 -19.08 15.49
CA ILE A 311 21.88 -20.11 14.45
C ILE A 311 23.19 -20.88 14.68
N PRO A 312 23.16 -22.18 15.00
CA PRO A 312 24.39 -22.95 15.09
C PRO A 312 25.02 -22.97 13.70
N MET A 313 26.29 -22.57 13.61
CA MET A 313 27.06 -22.67 12.36
C MET A 313 27.12 -24.14 11.95
N PRO A 314 26.81 -24.50 10.69
CA PRO A 314 27.18 -25.81 10.17
C PRO A 314 28.71 -25.88 10.15
N LYS A 315 29.25 -26.97 10.68
CA LYS A 315 30.68 -27.29 10.57
C LYS A 315 31.06 -27.30 9.09
N THR A 316 32.10 -26.54 8.77
CA THR A 316 32.86 -26.58 7.52
C THR A 316 33.23 -28.02 7.15
N PHE A 317 33.05 -28.36 5.88
CA PHE A 317 33.92 -29.26 5.15
C PHE A 317 34.61 -28.45 4.06
#